data_AF-A0A7S2L0G8-F1
#
_entry.id   AF-A0A7S2L0G8-F1
#
_cell.length_a   1.000
_cell.length_b   1.000
_cell.length_c   1.000
_cell.angle_alpha   90.00
_cell.angle_beta   90.00
_cell.angle_gamma   90.00
#
_symmetry.space_group_name_H-M   'P 1'
#
loop_
_entity.id
_entity.type
_entity.pdbx_description
1 polymer ?
#
loop_
_entity_poly.entity_id
_entity_poly.type
_entity_poly.pdbx_seq_one_letter_code
_entity_poly.pdbx_strand_id
1 'polypeptide(L)'
;VNAVTERGQKMLGVKPAEFKGGWLSEATKAANQVKLEGVRFVGSTADLGDIEKCEVLDFPQAELAEQLGVRVHGVLGMPFFQQYDIDLDRYAQRLQLFAPGDAASQGFYSTVKHLPGVSLPGGSTGIAVRAAPRDPDGDAPPTFLGVLDSGVAHSFVNWEAAKLMGYSGPQDPALQGATKVLGAGAKGQPEEMPVVLARFTLCGAKEGAIPKIVGLSKAEFDAAGEKGKGWYFDSLGDGSGGCLELGAVNVAIGDVLQLAMLGDSSVGPFTGAAAIIGQDLLFQAQRVVLNSRDRQVWLEAGDVRDQPEM
;
A
#
# COMPACT_ATOMS: atom_id res chain seq x y z
N VAL A 1 14.29 -4.09 -17.93
CA VAL A 1 13.54 -3.98 -19.23
C VAL A 1 12.63 -2.75 -19.17
N ASN A 2 12.66 -1.90 -20.19
CA ASN A 2 12.32 -0.47 -20.11
C ASN A 2 10.81 -0.15 -20.04
N ALA A 3 10.40 0.54 -18.97
CA ALA A 3 9.20 1.39 -18.92
C ALA A 3 9.68 2.77 -18.47
N VAL A 4 9.77 3.83 -19.28
CA VAL A 4 9.04 4.24 -20.48
C VAL A 4 10.08 4.80 -21.47
N THR A 5 10.20 4.24 -22.68
CA THR A 5 11.09 4.75 -23.74
C THR A 5 10.46 5.94 -24.46
N GLU A 6 11.23 6.61 -25.32
CA GLU A 6 10.85 7.64 -26.33
C GLU A 6 9.45 7.47 -26.98
N ARG A 7 8.89 6.25 -26.99
CA ARG A 7 7.53 5.94 -27.41
C ARG A 7 6.45 6.61 -26.55
N GLY A 8 6.66 6.75 -25.24
CA GLY A 8 5.76 7.47 -24.33
C GLY A 8 5.72 8.98 -24.63
N GLN A 9 6.86 9.56 -25.00
CA GLN A 9 6.93 10.96 -25.45
C GLN A 9 6.30 11.15 -26.85
N LYS A 10 6.42 10.16 -27.76
CA LYS A 10 5.78 10.19 -29.09
C LYS A 10 4.27 9.96 -29.06
N MET A 11 3.70 9.36 -28.02
CA MET A 11 2.24 9.20 -27.85
C MET A 11 1.52 10.49 -27.43
N LEU A 12 2.23 11.52 -26.96
CA LEU A 12 1.67 12.80 -26.48
C LEU A 12 1.37 13.84 -27.58
N GLY A 13 1.28 13.41 -28.84
CA GLY A 13 0.65 14.20 -29.92
C GLY A 13 -0.86 14.37 -29.76
N VAL A 14 -1.43 13.86 -28.66
CA VAL A 14 -2.83 13.98 -28.25
C VAL A 14 -2.84 14.81 -26.98
N LYS A 15 -3.79 15.76 -26.87
CA LYS A 15 -4.03 16.53 -25.63
C LYS A 15 -3.96 15.58 -24.42
N PRO A 16 -3.28 15.95 -23.33
CA PRO A 16 -3.16 15.09 -22.15
C PRO A 16 -4.54 14.57 -21.78
N ALA A 17 -4.67 13.25 -21.67
CA ALA A 17 -5.91 12.64 -21.25
C ALA A 17 -6.20 13.17 -19.83
N GLU A 18 -7.21 14.02 -19.71
CA GLU A 18 -7.79 14.33 -18.41
C GLU A 18 -8.34 13.02 -17.86
N PHE A 19 -7.78 12.55 -16.76
CA PHE A 19 -8.35 11.43 -16.03
C PHE A 19 -9.69 11.89 -15.45
N LYS A 20 -10.79 11.61 -16.16
CA LYS A 20 -12.16 11.94 -15.73
C LYS A 20 -12.70 10.95 -14.68
N GLY A 21 -11.91 9.96 -14.30
CA GLY A 21 -12.21 9.00 -13.25
C GLY A 21 -12.11 9.64 -11.86
N GLY A 22 -13.09 10.46 -11.50
CA GLY A 22 -13.49 10.50 -10.10
C GLY A 22 -13.96 9.11 -9.70
N TRP A 23 -13.83 8.75 -8.41
CA TRP A 23 -14.51 7.57 -7.87
C TRP A 23 -15.91 7.50 -8.48
N LEU A 24 -16.20 6.39 -9.16
CA LEU A 24 -17.45 6.18 -9.88
C LEU A 24 -18.61 6.69 -9.04
N SER A 25 -19.46 7.53 -9.65
CA SER A 25 -20.69 7.97 -8.99
C SER A 25 -21.44 6.73 -8.47
N GLU A 26 -22.19 6.85 -7.38
CA GLU A 26 -23.04 5.74 -6.85
C GLU A 26 -23.86 5.06 -7.97
N ALA A 27 -24.31 5.84 -8.95
CA ALA A 27 -25.04 5.34 -10.13
C ALA A 27 -24.17 4.47 -11.08
N THR A 28 -22.89 4.78 -11.24
CA THR A 28 -21.95 4.00 -12.04
C THR A 28 -21.43 2.77 -11.27
N LYS A 29 -21.32 2.85 -9.94
CA LYS A 29 -21.06 1.68 -9.08
C LYS A 29 -22.18 0.66 -9.18
N ALA A 30 -23.44 1.09 -9.05
CA ALA A 30 -24.60 0.20 -9.13
C ALA A 30 -24.77 -0.44 -10.52
N ALA A 31 -24.43 0.29 -11.60
CA ALA A 31 -24.51 -0.23 -12.97
C ALA A 31 -23.41 -1.26 -13.31
N ASN A 32 -22.33 -1.32 -12.52
CA ASN A 32 -21.16 -2.16 -12.78
C ASN A 32 -21.00 -3.30 -11.77
N GLN A 33 -22.04 -3.64 -11.01
CA GLN A 33 -22.00 -4.79 -10.12
C GLN A 33 -22.31 -6.09 -10.88
N VAL A 34 -21.42 -7.07 -10.76
CA VAL A 34 -21.61 -8.43 -11.25
C VAL A 34 -21.68 -9.41 -10.09
N LYS A 35 -22.41 -10.50 -10.29
CA LYS A 35 -22.32 -11.69 -9.45
C LYS A 35 -21.31 -12.63 -10.09
N LEU A 36 -20.32 -13.06 -9.31
CA LEU A 36 -19.42 -14.13 -9.74
C LEU A 36 -19.94 -15.44 -9.16
N GLU A 37 -20.20 -16.43 -10.00
CA GLU A 37 -20.77 -17.72 -9.59
C GLU A 37 -19.70 -18.82 -9.57
N GLY A 38 -19.72 -19.64 -8.52
CA GLY A 38 -18.83 -20.80 -8.37
C GLY A 38 -17.34 -20.46 -8.50
N VAL A 39 -16.90 -19.37 -7.87
CA VAL A 39 -15.55 -18.83 -7.95
C VAL A 39 -14.55 -19.79 -7.29
N ARG A 40 -13.44 -20.05 -8.00
CA ARG A 40 -12.41 -20.99 -7.56
C ARG A 40 -11.04 -20.44 -7.89
N PHE A 41 -10.05 -20.77 -7.06
CA PHE A 41 -8.67 -20.49 -7.39
C PHE A 41 -8.13 -21.58 -8.32
N VAL A 42 -7.77 -21.20 -9.54
CA VAL A 42 -7.17 -22.12 -10.51
C VAL A 42 -5.84 -22.65 -9.96
N GLY A 43 -5.66 -23.97 -9.99
CA GLY A 43 -4.48 -24.61 -9.42
C GLY A 43 -4.57 -24.90 -7.91
N SER A 44 -5.71 -24.61 -7.27
CA SER A 44 -5.97 -25.00 -5.88
C SER A 44 -7.30 -25.76 -5.75
N THR A 45 -7.51 -26.39 -4.60
CA THR A 45 -8.79 -27.03 -4.24
C THR A 45 -9.76 -26.07 -3.56
N ALA A 46 -9.42 -24.78 -3.45
CA ALA A 46 -10.23 -23.80 -2.75
C ALA A 46 -11.40 -23.33 -3.61
N ASP A 47 -12.61 -23.50 -3.07
CA ASP A 47 -13.87 -23.03 -3.62
C ASP A 47 -14.34 -21.84 -2.76
N LEU A 48 -14.57 -20.70 -3.41
CA LEU A 48 -15.08 -19.48 -2.79
C LEU A 48 -16.60 -19.36 -2.89
N GLY A 49 -17.25 -20.26 -3.63
CA GLY A 49 -18.67 -20.19 -3.91
C GLY A 49 -19.04 -18.96 -4.74
N ASP A 50 -20.25 -18.47 -4.54
CA ASP A 50 -20.73 -17.27 -5.22
C ASP A 50 -20.26 -16.02 -4.48
N ILE A 51 -19.72 -15.05 -5.22
CA ILE A 51 -19.37 -13.73 -4.69
C ILE A 51 -20.38 -12.71 -5.22
N GLU A 52 -21.15 -12.12 -4.31
CA GLU A 52 -22.14 -11.11 -4.65
C GLU A 52 -21.53 -9.69 -4.68
N LYS A 53 -22.16 -8.79 -5.45
CA LYS A 53 -21.86 -7.34 -5.48
C LYS A 53 -20.40 -7.03 -5.85
N CYS A 54 -19.82 -7.79 -6.79
CA CYS A 54 -18.49 -7.49 -7.30
C CYS A 54 -18.55 -6.26 -8.20
N GLU A 55 -17.82 -5.21 -7.88
CA GLU A 55 -17.75 -4.01 -8.74
C GLU A 55 -16.71 -4.23 -9.85
N VAL A 56 -17.14 -4.09 -11.10
CA VAL A 56 -16.25 -4.08 -12.27
C VAL A 56 -15.84 -2.63 -12.52
N LEU A 57 -14.59 -2.33 -12.23
CA LEU A 57 -14.00 -1.03 -12.52
C LEU A 57 -13.18 -1.15 -13.80
N ASP A 58 -13.30 -0.16 -14.70
CA ASP A 58 -12.26 0.04 -15.71
C ASP A 58 -10.97 0.39 -14.98
N PHE A 59 -9.93 -0.41 -15.16
CA PHE A 59 -8.66 -0.21 -14.49
C PHE A 59 -7.54 -0.12 -15.54
N PRO A 60 -6.70 0.94 -15.51
CA PRO A 60 -5.64 1.16 -16.50
C PRO A 60 -4.67 -0.02 -16.67
N GLN A 61 -4.51 -0.86 -15.64
CA GLN A 61 -3.65 -2.03 -15.70
C GLN A 61 -4.20 -3.11 -16.67
N ALA A 62 -5.50 -3.10 -16.99
CA ALA A 62 -6.09 -4.00 -17.98
C ALA A 62 -5.52 -3.72 -19.38
N GLU A 63 -5.46 -2.43 -19.76
CA GLU A 63 -4.92 -1.99 -21.05
C GLU A 63 -3.43 -2.29 -21.17
N LEU A 64 -2.67 -2.10 -20.07
CA LEU A 64 -1.24 -2.45 -20.02
C LEU A 64 -1.02 -3.96 -20.15
N ALA A 65 -1.83 -4.77 -19.47
CA ALA A 65 -1.73 -6.23 -19.54
C ALA A 65 -2.07 -6.75 -20.94
N GLU A 66 -3.07 -6.18 -21.62
CA GLU A 66 -3.42 -6.54 -22.99
C GLU A 66 -2.27 -6.28 -23.97
N GLN A 67 -1.55 -5.17 -23.81
CA GLN A 67 -0.34 -4.88 -24.60
C GLN A 67 0.78 -5.91 -24.38
N LEU A 68 0.78 -6.61 -23.25
CA LEU A 68 1.71 -7.70 -22.93
C LEU A 68 1.16 -9.08 -23.30
N GLY A 69 -0.01 -9.16 -23.94
CA GLY A 69 -0.67 -10.41 -24.29
C GLY A 69 -1.30 -11.14 -23.08
N VAL A 70 -1.47 -10.45 -21.96
CA VAL A 70 -2.08 -10.98 -20.74
C VAL A 70 -3.51 -10.45 -20.62
N ARG A 71 -4.50 -11.35 -20.65
CA ARG A 71 -5.91 -10.97 -20.50
C ARG A 71 -6.28 -10.93 -19.02
N VAL A 72 -6.49 -9.72 -18.49
CA VAL A 72 -6.99 -9.52 -17.12
C VAL A 72 -8.48 -9.22 -17.18
N HIS A 73 -9.29 -10.07 -16.55
CA HIS A 73 -10.76 -9.93 -16.55
C HIS A 73 -11.30 -9.10 -15.38
N GLY A 74 -10.44 -8.79 -14.40
CA GLY A 74 -10.78 -8.03 -13.22
C GLY A 74 -9.70 -8.16 -12.15
N VAL A 75 -9.79 -7.33 -11.12
CA VAL A 75 -8.92 -7.35 -9.94
C VAL A 75 -9.81 -7.46 -8.71
N LEU A 76 -9.49 -8.37 -7.80
CA LEU A 76 -10.16 -8.42 -6.50
C LEU A 76 -9.66 -7.26 -5.64
N GLY A 77 -10.55 -6.33 -5.29
CA GLY A 77 -10.20 -5.15 -4.51
C GLY A 77 -10.31 -5.36 -3.00
N MET A 78 -10.01 -4.30 -2.23
CA MET A 78 -10.12 -4.30 -0.77
C MET A 78 -11.48 -4.75 -0.22
N PRO A 79 -12.63 -4.40 -0.82
CA PRO A 79 -13.91 -4.89 -0.32
C PRO A 79 -14.04 -6.43 -0.31
N PHE A 80 -13.36 -7.13 -1.22
CA PHE A 80 -13.30 -8.60 -1.19
C PHE A 80 -12.39 -9.07 -0.05
N PHE A 81 -11.17 -8.54 0.00
CA PHE A 81 -10.16 -8.96 0.97
C PHE A 81 -10.49 -8.59 2.42
N GLN A 82 -11.35 -7.60 2.65
CA GLN A 82 -11.86 -7.25 3.99
C GLN A 82 -12.86 -8.28 4.54
N GLN A 83 -13.37 -9.20 3.71
CA GLN A 83 -14.30 -10.25 4.14
C GLN A 83 -13.60 -11.48 4.69
N TYR A 84 -12.28 -11.58 4.54
CA TYR A 84 -11.50 -12.77 4.89
C TYR A 84 -10.25 -12.38 5.66
N ASP A 85 -9.72 -13.32 6.43
CA ASP A 85 -8.29 -13.32 6.70
C ASP A 85 -7.58 -14.04 5.55
N ILE A 86 -6.37 -13.60 5.21
CA ILE A 86 -5.64 -14.06 4.03
C ILE A 86 -4.33 -14.69 4.50
N ASP A 87 -4.01 -15.88 4.00
CA ASP A 87 -2.69 -16.52 4.13
C ASP A 87 -2.11 -16.74 2.73
N LEU A 88 -1.06 -15.98 2.42
CA LEU A 88 -0.26 -16.10 1.21
C LEU A 88 1.03 -16.84 1.55
N ASP A 89 1.17 -18.09 1.10
CA ASP A 89 2.39 -18.87 1.19
C ASP A 89 3.02 -19.02 -0.20
N ARG A 90 4.12 -18.31 -0.42
CA ARG A 90 4.76 -18.21 -1.73
C ARG A 90 5.44 -19.52 -2.13
N TYR A 91 6.16 -20.18 -1.21
CA TYR A 91 6.89 -21.40 -1.54
C TYR A 91 5.94 -22.57 -1.76
N ALA A 92 4.86 -22.65 -0.99
CA ALA A 92 3.81 -23.63 -1.23
C ALA A 92 2.87 -23.26 -2.39
N GLN A 93 3.05 -22.07 -3.00
CA GLN A 93 2.18 -21.51 -4.04
C GLN A 93 0.69 -21.55 -3.65
N ARG A 94 0.40 -21.15 -2.41
CA ARG A 94 -0.91 -21.33 -1.79
C ARG A 94 -1.47 -20.00 -1.32
N LEU A 95 -2.73 -19.77 -1.68
CA LEU A 95 -3.59 -18.78 -1.05
C LEU A 95 -4.68 -19.52 -0.27
N GLN A 96 -4.79 -19.22 1.03
CA GLN A 96 -5.89 -19.65 1.87
C GLN A 96 -6.66 -18.43 2.37
N LEU A 97 -7.99 -18.55 2.36
CA LEU A 97 -8.89 -17.57 2.95
C LEU A 97 -9.55 -18.20 4.17
N PHE A 98 -9.61 -17.44 5.26
CA PHE A 98 -10.30 -17.84 6.48
C PHE A 98 -11.42 -16.85 6.79
N ALA A 99 -12.37 -17.25 7.64
CA ALA A 99 -13.29 -16.29 8.20
C ALA A 99 -12.51 -15.24 9.03
N PRO A 100 -12.99 -13.99 9.13
CA PRO A 100 -12.28 -12.94 9.86
C PRO A 100 -12.03 -13.29 11.33
N GLY A 101 -10.77 -13.30 11.77
CA GLY A 101 -10.34 -13.72 13.10
C GLY A 101 -9.72 -15.12 13.14
N ASP A 102 -10.04 -15.99 12.18
CA ASP A 102 -9.69 -17.41 12.27
C ASP A 102 -8.23 -17.67 11.88
N ALA A 103 -7.59 -16.82 11.08
CA ALA A 103 -6.21 -17.05 10.67
C ALA A 103 -5.25 -17.05 11.87
N ALA A 104 -5.51 -16.24 12.89
CA ALA A 104 -4.72 -16.22 14.12
C ALA A 104 -4.77 -17.60 14.82
N SER A 105 -5.92 -18.27 14.81
CA SER A 105 -6.12 -19.55 15.52
C SER A 105 -5.44 -20.76 14.86
N GLN A 106 -4.91 -20.62 13.65
CA GLN A 106 -4.33 -21.72 12.87
C GLN A 106 -2.91 -22.13 13.32
N GLY A 107 -2.39 -21.56 14.41
CA GLY A 107 -1.17 -22.04 15.04
C GLY A 107 0.13 -21.70 14.29
N PHE A 108 0.12 -20.67 13.44
CA PHE A 108 1.29 -20.23 12.66
C PHE A 108 2.46 -19.71 13.53
N TYR A 109 2.22 -19.46 14.81
CA TYR A 109 3.06 -18.70 15.74
C TYR A 109 4.52 -19.15 15.89
N SER A 110 4.88 -20.37 15.48
CA SER A 110 6.27 -20.86 15.60
C SER A 110 7.19 -20.41 14.46
N THR A 111 6.65 -20.06 13.28
CA THR A 111 7.47 -19.69 12.11
C THR A 111 7.22 -18.27 11.61
N VAL A 112 6.06 -17.68 11.93
CA VAL A 112 5.73 -16.30 11.55
C VAL A 112 6.00 -15.33 12.70
N LYS A 113 6.45 -14.12 12.35
CA LYS A 113 6.57 -12.99 13.26
C LYS A 113 5.27 -12.22 13.29
N HIS A 114 4.69 -12.06 14.48
CA HIS A 114 3.47 -11.27 14.67
C HIS A 114 3.80 -9.78 14.72
N LEU A 115 3.24 -9.00 13.79
CA LEU A 115 3.36 -7.55 13.73
C LEU A 115 1.96 -6.94 13.94
N PRO A 116 1.63 -6.48 15.16
CA PRO A 116 0.41 -5.74 15.40
C PRO A 116 0.30 -4.55 14.45
N GLY A 117 -0.83 -4.38 13.76
CA GLY A 117 -1.07 -3.23 12.90
C GLY A 117 -1.87 -2.13 13.60
N VAL A 118 -2.22 -1.11 12.83
CA VAL A 118 -3.18 -0.06 13.20
C VAL A 118 -4.33 -0.05 12.20
N SER A 119 -5.54 0.20 12.70
CA SER A 119 -6.70 0.47 11.85
C SER A 119 -6.56 1.83 11.19
N LEU A 120 -6.71 1.88 9.87
CA LEU A 120 -6.70 3.11 9.10
C LEU A 120 -8.11 3.44 8.55
N PRO A 121 -8.35 4.72 8.17
CA PRO A 121 -9.56 5.07 7.43
C PRO A 121 -9.76 4.17 6.21
N GLY A 122 -11.02 3.84 5.90
CA GLY A 122 -11.35 2.90 4.82
C GLY A 122 -11.10 1.42 5.16
N GLY A 123 -10.65 1.10 6.38
CA GLY A 123 -10.48 -0.27 6.83
C GLY A 123 -9.26 -0.97 6.22
N SER A 124 -8.22 -0.22 5.86
CA SER A 124 -6.91 -0.78 5.52
C SER A 124 -6.09 -1.05 6.78
N THR A 125 -5.08 -1.91 6.65
CA THR A 125 -4.16 -2.26 7.74
C THR A 125 -2.88 -1.43 7.60
N GLY A 126 -2.62 -0.61 8.61
CA GLY A 126 -1.37 0.12 8.75
C GLY A 126 -0.34 -0.65 9.57
N ILE A 127 0.94 -0.42 9.31
CA ILE A 127 2.06 -0.99 10.04
C ILE A 127 3.15 0.07 10.27
N ALA A 128 4.04 -0.12 11.24
CA ALA A 128 5.21 0.74 11.37
C ALA A 128 6.27 0.30 10.35
N VAL A 129 6.82 1.26 9.61
CA VAL A 129 7.89 1.02 8.64
C VAL A 129 9.10 1.82 9.07
N ARG A 130 10.23 1.14 9.27
CA ARG A 130 11.52 1.80 9.41
C ARG A 130 12.25 1.79 8.08
N ALA A 131 12.81 2.93 7.71
CA ALA A 131 13.67 3.03 6.55
C ALA A 131 15.12 3.25 6.95
N ALA A 132 16.05 2.59 6.26
CA ALA A 132 17.46 2.93 6.39
C ALA A 132 17.65 4.41 5.96
N PRO A 133 18.32 5.24 6.77
CA PRO A 133 18.63 6.61 6.37
C PRO A 133 19.56 6.59 5.16
N ARG A 134 19.47 7.61 4.31
CA ARG A 134 20.37 7.78 3.16
C ARG A 134 21.83 7.90 3.60
N ASP A 135 22.07 8.61 4.70
CA ASP A 135 23.38 8.72 5.32
C ASP A 135 23.46 7.75 6.51
N PRO A 136 24.31 6.70 6.44
CA PRO A 136 24.42 5.69 7.49
C PRO A 136 24.99 6.24 8.80
N ASP A 137 25.67 7.40 8.79
CA ASP A 137 26.23 8.03 9.98
C ASP A 137 25.21 8.94 10.72
N GLY A 138 23.95 8.96 10.26
CA GLY A 138 22.87 9.75 10.82
C GLY A 138 22.21 9.19 12.09
N ASP A 139 21.15 9.86 12.53
CA ASP A 139 20.30 9.43 13.64
C ASP A 139 19.67 8.04 13.41
N ALA A 140 19.04 7.50 14.45
CA ALA A 140 18.32 6.23 14.38
C ALA A 140 17.34 6.17 13.17
N PRO A 141 17.15 4.99 12.55
CA PRO A 141 16.29 4.84 11.38
C PRO A 141 14.91 5.45 11.61
N PRO A 142 14.43 6.34 10.72
CA PRO A 142 13.12 6.95 10.86
C PRO A 142 12.01 5.89 10.77
N THR A 143 10.95 6.08 11.56
CA THR A 143 9.74 5.27 11.52
C THR A 143 8.56 6.08 10.99
N PHE A 144 7.80 5.52 10.06
CA PHE A 144 6.58 6.13 9.51
C PHE A 144 5.51 5.08 9.20
N LEU A 145 4.33 5.51 8.74
CA LEU A 145 3.21 4.63 8.47
C LEU A 145 3.42 3.86 7.17
N GLY A 146 3.31 2.54 7.18
CA GLY A 146 3.13 1.73 5.98
C GLY A 146 1.68 1.30 5.83
N VAL A 147 1.10 1.47 4.64
CA VAL A 147 -0.18 0.88 4.27
C VAL A 147 0.13 -0.39 3.48
N LEU A 148 -0.33 -1.55 3.97
CA LEU A 148 -0.15 -2.79 3.24
C LEU A 148 -1.13 -2.88 2.07
N ASP A 149 -0.61 -3.00 0.85
CA ASP A 149 -1.41 -3.05 -0.35
C ASP A 149 -0.86 -4.11 -1.32
N SER A 150 -1.46 -5.30 -1.28
CA SER A 150 -1.10 -6.40 -2.19
C SER A 150 -1.56 -6.17 -3.63
N GLY A 151 -2.33 -5.10 -3.90
CA GLY A 151 -2.76 -4.72 -5.25
C GLY A 151 -1.71 -3.91 -6.02
N VAL A 152 -0.68 -3.39 -5.34
CA VAL A 152 0.41 -2.66 -6.00
C VAL A 152 1.67 -3.50 -6.15
N ALA A 153 2.25 -3.48 -7.35
CA ALA A 153 3.48 -4.23 -7.64
C ALA A 153 4.71 -3.65 -6.93
N HIS A 154 4.77 -2.32 -6.83
CA HIS A 154 5.91 -1.59 -6.28
C HIS A 154 5.53 -0.82 -5.04
N SER A 155 6.52 -0.60 -4.17
CA SER A 155 6.38 0.23 -2.99
C SER A 155 6.63 1.71 -3.30
N PHE A 156 5.93 2.58 -2.57
CA PHE A 156 6.01 4.03 -2.74
C PHE A 156 6.16 4.70 -1.39
N VAL A 157 6.86 5.83 -1.34
CA VAL A 157 6.90 6.73 -0.16
C VAL A 157 6.46 8.12 -0.55
N ASN A 158 5.75 8.81 0.34
CA ASN A 158 5.42 10.21 0.12
C ASN A 158 6.61 11.14 0.41
N TRP A 159 6.46 12.42 0.07
CA TRP A 159 7.55 13.38 0.26
C TRP A 159 7.92 13.58 1.74
N GLU A 160 6.97 13.45 2.67
CA GLU A 160 7.26 13.54 4.10
C GLU A 160 8.10 12.34 4.59
N ALA A 161 7.82 11.12 4.14
CA ALA A 161 8.66 9.96 4.44
C ALA A 161 10.05 10.08 3.79
N ALA A 162 10.13 10.57 2.56
CA ALA A 162 11.41 10.81 1.90
C ALA A 162 12.28 11.84 2.64
N LYS A 163 11.68 12.89 3.23
CA LYS A 163 12.41 13.83 4.09
C LYS A 163 13.04 13.14 5.29
N LEU A 164 12.29 12.27 5.95
CA LEU A 164 12.82 11.47 7.07
C LEU A 164 13.97 10.55 6.62
N MET A 165 13.92 10.04 5.39
CA MET A 165 15.00 9.23 4.80
C MET A 165 16.24 10.06 4.40
N GLY A 166 16.20 11.39 4.53
CA GLY A 166 17.34 12.29 4.24
C GLY A 166 17.27 13.00 2.89
N TYR A 167 16.11 13.03 2.22
CA TYR A 167 15.92 13.82 0.99
C TYR A 167 15.39 15.23 1.29
N SER A 168 15.93 16.24 0.64
CA SER A 168 15.50 17.65 0.80
C SER A 168 14.16 17.98 0.10
N GLY A 169 13.58 17.03 -0.63
CA GLY A 169 12.30 17.16 -1.34
C GLY A 169 12.44 16.98 -2.86
N PRO A 170 11.46 17.45 -3.66
CA PRO A 170 11.44 17.25 -5.11
C PRO A 170 12.64 17.81 -5.87
N GLN A 171 13.32 18.79 -5.29
CA GLN A 171 14.49 19.44 -5.89
C GLN A 171 15.83 18.88 -5.37
N ASP A 172 15.81 17.78 -4.61
CA ASP A 172 17.03 17.17 -4.09
C ASP A 172 17.98 16.78 -5.24
N PRO A 173 19.26 17.20 -5.22
CA PRO A 173 20.20 16.91 -6.29
C PRO A 173 20.36 15.43 -6.61
N ALA A 174 20.20 14.54 -5.63
CA ALA A 174 20.31 13.10 -5.86
C ALA A 174 19.12 12.51 -6.62
N LEU A 175 17.97 13.18 -6.59
CA LEU A 175 16.75 12.73 -7.26
C LEU A 175 16.66 13.23 -8.71
N GLN A 176 17.39 14.30 -9.06
CA GLN A 176 17.35 14.89 -10.40
C GLN A 176 17.84 13.94 -11.49
N GLY A 177 18.85 13.10 -11.17
CA GLY A 177 19.40 12.10 -12.07
C GLY A 177 18.84 10.69 -11.87
N ALA A 178 17.89 10.50 -10.96
CA ALA A 178 17.33 9.19 -10.67
C ALA A 178 16.43 8.71 -11.81
N THR A 179 16.31 7.39 -11.95
CA THR A 179 15.25 6.79 -12.78
C THR A 179 13.90 7.27 -12.28
N LYS A 180 12.98 7.61 -13.18
CA LYS A 180 11.64 8.06 -12.83
C LYS A 180 10.59 7.10 -13.35
N VAL A 181 9.51 6.95 -12.59
CA VAL A 181 8.28 6.26 -13.03
C VAL A 181 7.14 7.26 -13.11
N LEU A 182 6.14 6.96 -13.94
CA LEU A 182 4.93 7.77 -14.03
C LEU A 182 3.86 7.15 -13.13
N GLY A 183 3.31 7.93 -12.20
CA GLY A 183 2.24 7.52 -11.31
C GLY A 183 1.07 8.50 -11.31
N ALA A 184 -0.04 8.12 -10.68
CA ALA A 184 -1.12 9.05 -10.37
C ALA A 184 -0.80 9.77 -9.06
N GLY A 185 -0.58 11.08 -9.12
CA GLY A 185 -0.36 11.92 -7.94
C GLY A 185 -1.65 12.14 -7.13
N ALA A 186 -1.54 12.76 -5.95
CA ALA A 186 -2.62 12.93 -4.97
C ALA A 186 -3.88 13.64 -5.51
N LYS A 187 -3.73 14.39 -6.61
CA LYS A 187 -4.81 15.09 -7.32
C LYS A 187 -5.38 14.32 -8.52
N GLY A 188 -5.00 13.05 -8.68
CA GLY A 188 -5.37 12.19 -9.81
C GLY A 188 -4.68 12.56 -11.13
N GLN A 189 -3.70 13.47 -11.11
CA GLN A 189 -2.95 13.88 -12.29
C GLN A 189 -1.69 13.01 -12.46
N PRO A 190 -1.23 12.76 -13.68
CA PRO A 190 0.05 12.09 -13.91
C PRO A 190 1.20 12.88 -13.28
N GLU A 191 2.08 12.19 -12.54
CA GLU A 191 3.24 12.77 -11.86
C GLU A 191 4.46 11.87 -12.07
N GLU A 192 5.61 12.47 -12.39
CA GLU A 192 6.88 11.75 -12.43
C GLU A 192 7.43 11.60 -11.01
N MET A 193 7.72 10.36 -10.63
CA MET A 193 8.20 10.01 -9.29
C MET A 193 9.61 9.42 -9.41
N PRO A 194 10.65 10.05 -8.83
CA PRO A 194 11.98 9.47 -8.82
C PRO A 194 12.02 8.17 -8.02
N VAL A 195 12.82 7.22 -8.46
CA VAL A 195 12.99 5.90 -7.86
C VAL A 195 14.34 5.84 -7.17
N VAL A 196 14.34 5.36 -5.94
CA VAL A 196 15.54 5.16 -5.13
C VAL A 196 15.60 3.74 -4.61
N LEU A 197 16.82 3.24 -4.39
CA LEU A 197 17.00 1.99 -3.68
C LEU A 197 16.86 2.24 -2.18
N ALA A 198 15.89 1.59 -1.53
CA ALA A 198 15.65 1.73 -0.10
C ALA A 198 15.51 0.37 0.57
N ARG A 199 16.01 0.26 1.81
CA ARG A 199 15.81 -0.90 2.67
C ARG A 199 14.77 -0.56 3.72
N PHE A 200 13.72 -1.36 3.81
CA PHE A 200 12.69 -1.20 4.82
C PHE A 200 12.69 -2.36 5.82
N THR A 201 12.24 -2.05 7.02
CA THR A 201 11.97 -3.00 8.09
C THR A 201 10.52 -2.82 8.50
N LEU A 202 9.74 -3.89 8.47
CA LEU A 202 8.33 -3.87 8.86
C LEU A 202 8.23 -4.21 10.35
N CYS A 203 7.64 -3.33 11.13
CA CYS A 203 7.56 -3.45 12.59
C CYS A 203 6.10 -3.44 13.05
N GLY A 204 5.82 -4.18 14.12
CA GLY A 204 4.55 -4.01 14.82
C GLY A 204 4.38 -2.56 15.29
N ALA A 205 3.20 -2.00 15.09
CA ALA A 205 2.84 -0.73 15.69
C ALA A 205 2.72 -0.87 17.21
N LYS A 206 3.05 0.22 17.91
CA LYS A 206 2.90 0.31 19.36
C LYS A 206 1.43 0.19 19.75
N GLU A 207 1.16 -0.60 20.79
CA GLU A 207 -0.18 -0.69 21.37
C GLU A 207 -0.67 0.70 21.79
N GLY A 208 -1.89 1.05 21.37
CA GLY A 208 -2.46 2.38 21.61
C GLY A 208 -1.85 3.51 20.78
N ALA A 209 -1.21 3.21 19.64
CA ALA A 209 -0.87 4.24 18.67
C ALA A 209 -2.15 4.96 18.20
N ILE A 210 -2.23 6.27 18.46
CA ILE A 210 -3.42 7.09 18.20
C ILE A 210 -3.04 8.20 17.21
N PRO A 211 -3.82 8.41 16.13
CA PRO A 211 -3.57 9.51 15.22
C PRO A 211 -3.73 10.87 15.91
N LYS A 212 -2.89 11.82 15.52
CA LYS A 212 -2.91 13.22 15.95
C LYS A 212 -3.55 14.09 14.87
N ILE A 213 -4.39 15.01 15.29
CA ILE A 213 -4.99 16.03 14.41
C ILE A 213 -4.05 17.25 14.37
N VAL A 214 -3.81 17.80 13.19
CA VAL A 214 -2.94 18.96 13.02
C VAL A 214 -3.62 20.22 13.56
N GLY A 215 -3.03 20.79 14.62
CA GLY A 215 -3.28 22.19 15.02
C GLY A 215 -4.70 22.51 15.46
N LEU A 216 -5.43 21.53 16.00
CA LEU A 216 -6.72 21.74 16.66
C LEU A 216 -6.72 21.01 18.01
N SER A 217 -7.00 21.75 19.08
CA SER A 217 -7.47 21.18 20.32
C SER A 217 -8.85 20.53 20.10
N LYS A 218 -9.24 19.60 20.99
CA LYS A 218 -10.55 18.94 20.93
C LYS A 218 -11.72 19.95 20.84
N ALA A 219 -11.64 21.05 21.59
CA ALA A 219 -12.65 22.10 21.57
C ALA A 219 -12.72 22.84 20.22
N GLU A 220 -11.57 23.05 19.56
CA GLU A 220 -11.53 23.68 18.24
C GLU A 220 -12.04 22.72 17.14
N PHE A 221 -11.80 21.42 17.28
CA PHE A 221 -12.37 20.41 16.39
C PHE A 221 -13.90 20.36 16.49
N ASP A 222 -14.43 20.32 17.72
CA ASP A 222 -15.87 20.30 17.99
C ASP A 222 -16.57 21.60 17.52
N ALA A 223 -15.86 22.74 17.53
CA ALA A 223 -16.40 24.05 17.10
C ALA A 223 -16.27 24.33 15.59
N ALA A 224 -15.29 23.74 14.90
CA ALA A 224 -14.97 24.04 13.50
C ALA A 224 -15.94 23.42 12.47
N GLY A 225 -16.89 22.58 12.90
CA GLY A 225 -17.92 22.03 12.01
C GLY A 225 -17.35 21.18 10.87
N GLU A 226 -16.63 20.11 11.23
CA GLU A 226 -16.26 18.96 10.38
C GLU A 226 -15.09 19.12 9.39
N LYS A 227 -14.28 20.18 9.41
CA LYS A 227 -13.09 20.24 8.51
C LYS A 227 -11.78 20.51 9.25
N GLY A 228 -11.16 19.43 9.74
CA GLY A 228 -9.81 19.48 10.28
C GLY A 228 -8.74 19.81 9.22
N LYS A 229 -7.55 20.23 9.68
CA LYS A 229 -6.39 20.56 8.82
C LYS A 229 -5.60 19.33 8.38
N GLY A 230 -6.07 18.13 8.70
CA GLY A 230 -5.41 16.86 8.45
C GLY A 230 -4.90 16.18 9.72
N TRP A 231 -4.30 14.99 9.54
CA TRP A 231 -3.82 14.15 10.64
C TRP A 231 -2.51 13.41 10.31
N TYR A 232 -1.84 12.90 11.35
CA TYR A 232 -0.58 12.16 11.27
C TYR A 232 -0.40 11.24 12.50
N PHE A 233 0.67 10.42 12.53
CA PHE A 233 1.10 9.73 13.75
C PHE A 233 2.38 10.40 14.29
N ASP A 234 2.39 10.77 15.57
CA ASP A 234 3.56 11.33 16.26
C ASP A 234 4.61 10.25 16.57
N SER A 235 4.15 9.05 16.91
CA SER A 235 4.99 7.86 17.07
C SER A 235 4.17 6.62 16.78
N LEU A 236 4.60 5.84 15.78
CA LEU A 236 4.14 4.46 15.61
C LEU A 236 4.93 3.48 16.48
N GLY A 237 6.11 3.91 16.96
CA GLY A 237 6.98 3.19 17.88
C GLY A 237 7.42 1.81 17.40
N ASP A 238 8.20 1.16 18.25
CA ASP A 238 8.59 -0.24 18.10
C ASP A 238 7.65 -1.07 18.96
N GLY A 239 6.54 -1.53 18.38
CA GLY A 239 5.59 -2.37 19.08
C GLY A 239 6.22 -3.65 19.62
N SER A 240 5.57 -4.27 20.59
CA SER A 240 6.00 -5.53 21.21
C SER A 240 6.07 -6.72 20.24
N GLY A 241 5.51 -6.61 19.03
CA GLY A 241 5.56 -7.62 17.97
C GLY A 241 6.91 -7.81 17.28
N GLY A 242 7.89 -6.96 17.59
CA GLY A 242 9.19 -6.97 16.92
C GLY A 242 9.12 -6.51 15.46
N CYS A 243 10.20 -6.76 14.73
CA CYS A 243 10.38 -6.26 13.36
C CYS A 243 10.93 -7.32 12.42
N LEU A 244 10.52 -7.29 11.15
CA LEU A 244 11.10 -8.09 10.09
C LEU A 244 11.93 -7.18 9.17
N GLU A 245 13.23 -7.44 9.15
CA GLU A 245 14.14 -6.79 8.21
C GLU A 245 13.95 -7.37 6.82
N LEU A 246 13.81 -6.50 5.83
CA LEU A 246 13.68 -6.87 4.42
C LEU A 246 14.91 -6.39 3.66
N GLY A 247 15.03 -6.87 2.42
CA GLY A 247 16.07 -6.48 1.48
C GLY A 247 15.80 -5.10 0.90
N ALA A 248 16.73 -4.67 0.05
CA ALA A 248 16.58 -3.39 -0.65
C ALA A 248 15.63 -3.52 -1.84
N VAL A 249 14.75 -2.54 -2.06
CA VAL A 249 13.84 -2.47 -3.20
C VAL A 249 13.88 -1.09 -3.86
N ASN A 250 13.48 -1.04 -5.11
CA ASN A 250 13.23 0.20 -5.82
C ASN A 250 11.92 0.82 -5.34
N VAL A 251 12.01 1.95 -4.66
CA VAL A 251 10.87 2.70 -4.13
C VAL A 251 10.71 3.99 -4.89
N ALA A 252 9.51 4.25 -5.39
CA ALA A 252 9.18 5.54 -5.99
C ALA A 252 8.79 6.56 -4.92
N ILE A 253 9.29 7.79 -5.07
CA ILE A 253 9.02 8.91 -4.16
C ILE A 253 8.01 9.85 -4.79
N GLY A 254 6.87 10.07 -4.13
CA GLY A 254 5.85 11.02 -4.56
C GLY A 254 4.56 10.90 -3.77
N ASP A 255 3.74 11.95 -3.81
CA ASP A 255 2.44 11.94 -3.15
C ASP A 255 1.44 11.18 -4.02
N VAL A 256 1.41 9.85 -3.90
CA VAL A 256 0.55 8.97 -4.71
C VAL A 256 -0.94 9.13 -4.35
N LEU A 257 -1.82 9.02 -5.35
CA LEU A 257 -3.27 9.04 -5.18
C LEU A 257 -3.76 8.02 -4.14
N GLN A 258 -3.11 6.87 -4.06
CA GLN A 258 -3.44 5.79 -3.15
C GLN A 258 -3.44 6.25 -1.68
N LEU A 259 -2.53 7.16 -1.29
CA LEU A 259 -2.49 7.71 0.07
C LEU A 259 -3.65 8.67 0.38
N ALA A 260 -4.39 9.15 -0.62
CA ALA A 260 -5.61 9.93 -0.40
C ALA A 260 -6.70 9.10 0.31
N MET A 261 -6.62 7.76 0.27
CA MET A 261 -7.51 6.89 1.03
C MET A 261 -7.40 7.08 2.55
N LEU A 262 -6.27 7.63 3.02
CA LEU A 262 -6.05 7.97 4.42
C LEU A 262 -6.76 9.27 4.82
N GLY A 263 -7.34 10.01 3.87
CA GLY A 263 -8.18 11.15 4.18
C GLY A 263 -9.41 10.73 4.97
N ASP A 264 -9.79 11.54 5.96
CA ASP A 264 -11.02 11.37 6.73
C ASP A 264 -11.92 12.58 6.51
N SER A 265 -13.22 12.37 6.28
CA SER A 265 -14.15 13.46 5.94
C SER A 265 -14.28 14.51 7.05
N SER A 266 -14.08 14.11 8.29
CA SER A 266 -14.22 14.96 9.48
C SER A 266 -12.88 15.57 9.91
N VAL A 267 -11.77 14.86 9.66
CA VAL A 267 -10.42 15.26 10.10
C VAL A 267 -9.57 15.91 9.01
N GLY A 268 -9.88 15.66 7.74
CA GLY A 268 -9.14 16.15 6.58
C GLY A 268 -8.08 15.16 6.07
N PRO A 269 -7.17 15.62 5.18
CA PRO A 269 -6.20 14.75 4.53
C PRO A 269 -5.15 14.21 5.51
N PHE A 270 -4.57 13.04 5.21
CA PHE A 270 -3.36 12.61 5.90
C PHE A 270 -2.17 13.49 5.49
N THR A 271 -1.38 13.93 6.46
CA THR A 271 -0.26 14.87 6.26
C THR A 271 1.07 14.34 6.81
N GLY A 272 1.07 13.15 7.40
CA GLY A 272 2.27 12.54 7.96
C GLY A 272 3.17 11.88 6.90
N ALA A 273 4.29 11.34 7.36
CA ALA A 273 5.12 10.43 6.58
C ALA A 273 4.40 9.09 6.40
N ALA A 274 4.32 8.61 5.16
CA ALA A 274 3.75 7.32 4.85
C ALA A 274 4.37 6.64 3.62
N ALA A 275 4.17 5.33 3.56
CA ALA A 275 4.48 4.47 2.44
C ALA A 275 3.29 3.59 2.06
N ILE A 276 3.20 3.25 0.79
CA ILE A 276 2.44 2.09 0.32
C ILE A 276 3.43 0.93 0.20
N ILE A 277 3.13 -0.18 0.87
CA ILE A 277 3.97 -1.39 0.90
C ILE A 277 3.37 -2.39 -0.07
N GLY A 278 4.06 -2.55 -1.20
CA GLY A 278 3.64 -3.39 -2.31
C GLY A 278 4.22 -4.80 -2.29
N GLN A 279 3.94 -5.53 -3.37
CA GLN A 279 4.38 -6.91 -3.56
C GLN A 279 5.90 -7.08 -3.58
N ASP A 280 6.65 -6.10 -4.10
CA ASP A 280 8.11 -6.09 -4.11
C ASP A 280 8.76 -6.24 -2.72
N LEU A 281 8.10 -5.73 -1.67
CA LEU A 281 8.50 -5.95 -0.28
C LEU A 281 7.77 -7.13 0.35
N LEU A 282 6.44 -7.18 0.21
CA LEU A 282 5.63 -8.23 0.85
C LEU A 282 6.08 -9.63 0.43
N PHE A 283 6.47 -9.83 -0.83
CA PHE A 283 6.86 -11.14 -1.35
C PHE A 283 8.33 -11.49 -1.10
N GLN A 284 9.07 -10.66 -0.37
CA GLN A 284 10.33 -11.09 0.25
C GLN A 284 10.08 -11.90 1.52
N ALA A 285 8.92 -11.73 2.16
CA ALA A 285 8.45 -12.70 3.14
C ALA A 285 8.06 -13.99 2.40
N GLN A 286 8.43 -15.13 2.99
CA GLN A 286 7.99 -16.44 2.51
C GLN A 286 6.47 -16.56 2.61
N ARG A 287 5.93 -16.05 3.72
CA ARG A 287 4.53 -16.16 4.07
C ARG A 287 4.01 -14.86 4.63
N VAL A 288 2.84 -14.44 4.17
CA VAL A 288 2.15 -13.24 4.62
C VAL A 288 0.74 -13.62 5.06
N VAL A 289 0.46 -13.44 6.34
CA VAL A 289 -0.88 -13.61 6.90
C VAL A 289 -1.43 -12.24 7.26
N LEU A 290 -2.60 -11.90 6.74
CA LEU A 290 -3.33 -10.68 7.03
C LEU A 290 -4.63 -11.04 7.73
N ASN A 291 -4.82 -10.56 8.95
CA ASN A 291 -6.09 -10.68 9.64
C ASN A 291 -6.86 -9.36 9.54
N SER A 292 -8.00 -9.43 8.88
CA SER A 292 -8.80 -8.25 8.54
C SER A 292 -9.59 -7.74 9.75
N ARG A 293 -9.97 -8.63 10.68
CA ARG A 293 -10.75 -8.29 11.87
C ARG A 293 -9.97 -7.44 12.87
N ASP A 294 -8.78 -7.92 13.23
CA ASP A 294 -7.94 -7.40 14.30
C ASP A 294 -6.79 -6.52 13.77
N ARG A 295 -6.69 -6.37 12.44
CA ARG A 295 -5.65 -5.58 11.74
C ARG A 295 -4.24 -6.05 12.09
N GLN A 296 -4.08 -7.36 12.14
CA GLN A 296 -2.81 -7.99 12.46
C GLN A 296 -2.15 -8.53 11.21
N VAL A 297 -0.83 -8.53 11.23
CA VAL A 297 0.00 -9.02 10.15
C VAL A 297 0.94 -10.05 10.75
N TRP A 298 1.11 -11.20 10.11
CA TRP A 298 2.18 -12.12 10.44
C TRP A 298 3.03 -12.38 9.21
N LEU A 299 4.34 -12.29 9.40
CA LEU A 299 5.30 -12.45 8.31
C LEU A 299 6.30 -13.55 8.67
N GLU A 300 6.44 -14.54 7.82
CA GLU A 300 7.57 -15.48 7.87
C GLU A 300 8.71 -14.90 7.05
N ALA A 301 9.88 -14.78 7.65
CA ALA A 301 11.07 -14.33 6.94
C ALA A 301 11.33 -15.26 5.74
N GLY A 302 11.43 -14.69 4.55
CA GLY A 302 11.83 -15.43 3.35
C GLY A 302 13.29 -15.16 3.00
N ASP A 303 13.63 -15.43 1.74
CA ASP A 303 14.94 -15.10 1.19
C ASP A 303 15.06 -13.58 1.04
N VAL A 304 15.73 -12.94 2.02
CA VAL A 304 16.05 -11.51 1.97
C VAL A 304 16.99 -11.28 0.78
N ARG A 305 16.53 -10.53 -0.22
CA ARG A 305 17.30 -10.22 -1.43
C ARG A 305 17.89 -8.82 -1.29
N ASP A 306 19.21 -8.74 -1.15
CA ASP A 306 19.91 -7.45 -1.08
C ASP A 306 20.11 -6.78 -2.46
N GLN A 307 19.82 -7.50 -3.56
CA GLN A 307 19.91 -6.97 -4.92
C GLN A 307 18.52 -6.88 -5.55
N PRO A 308 18.09 -5.70 -6.03
CA PRO A 308 16.86 -5.58 -6.81
C PRO A 308 17.01 -6.34 -8.13
N GLU A 309 16.00 -7.10 -8.53
CA GLU A 309 15.94 -7.67 -9.89
C GLU A 309 15.86 -6.51 -10.90
N MET A 310 16.79 -6.45 -11.86
CA MET A 310 16.90 -5.38 -12.89
C MET A 310 15.97 -5.59 -14.09
#